data_AF-A0A968CPK0-F1
#
_entry.id   AF-A0A968CPK0-F1
#
_cell.length_a   1.000
_cell.length_b   1.000
_cell.length_c   1.000
_cell.angle_alpha   90.00
_cell.angle_beta   90.00
_cell.angle_gamma   90.00
#
_symmetry.space_group_name_H-M   'P 1'
#
loop_
_entity.id
_entity.type
_entity.pdbx_description
1 polymer ?
#
loop_
_entity_poly.entity_id
_entity_poly.type
_entity_poly.pdbx_seq_one_letter_code
_entity_poly.pdbx_strand_id
1 'polypeptide(L)' 'QRFAIVEPVFANIKTQKRLNRFTLRGKVKVNIQWMLYCMVHNIEKIINFAMA' A
#
# COMPACT_ATOMS: atom_id res chain seq x y z
N GLN A 1 3.88 7.72 -25.39
CA GLN A 1 4.15 7.72 -23.94
C GLN A 1 3.40 6.55 -23.33
N ARG A 2 4.07 5.52 -22.80
CA ARG A 2 3.37 4.46 -22.06
C ARG A 2 2.88 5.15 -20.78
N PHE A 3 1.57 5.33 -20.62
CA PHE A 3 1.02 5.59 -19.31
C PHE A 3 1.48 4.40 -18.47
N ALA A 4 2.56 4.59 -17.70
CA ALA A 4 2.93 3.62 -16.69
C ALA A 4 1.67 3.48 -15.86
N ILE A 5 0.99 2.34 -15.99
CA ILE A 5 -0.16 2.02 -15.15
C ILE A 5 0.46 1.99 -13.77
N VAL A 6 0.41 3.11 -13.06
CA VAL A 6 0.80 3.20 -11.67
C VAL A 6 -0.01 2.12 -11.01
N GLU A 7 0.64 1.10 -10.48
CA GLU A 7 -0.07 0.01 -9.80
C GLU A 7 -1.05 0.65 -8.81
N PRO A 8 -2.35 0.32 -8.89
CA PRO A 8 -3.30 0.93 -7.98
C PRO A 8 -2.88 0.58 -6.56
N VAL A 9 -2.62 1.58 -5.72
CA VAL A 9 -2.17 1.40 -4.31
C VAL A 9 -3.05 0.38 -3.59
N PHE A 10 -4.36 0.43 -3.83
CA PHE A 10 -5.33 -0.53 -3.31
C PHE A 10 -5.14 -1.95 -3.83
N ALA A 11 -4.83 -2.12 -5.12
CA ALA A 11 -4.59 -3.44 -5.70
C ALA A 11 -3.32 -4.06 -5.10
N ASN A 12 -2.21 -3.31 -5.04
CA ASN A 12 -0.95 -3.78 -4.44
C ASN A 12 -1.14 -4.14 -2.95
N ILE A 13 -1.81 -3.28 -2.18
CA ILE A 13 -2.09 -3.56 -0.76
C ILE A 13 -2.95 -4.82 -0.59
N LYS A 14 -3.93 -5.05 -1.48
CA LYS A 14 -4.78 -6.23 -1.44
C LYS A 14 -4.05 -7.51 -1.85
N THR A 15 -3.32 -7.49 -2.97
CA THR A 15 -2.71 -8.69 -3.56
C THR A 15 -1.33 -8.97 -3.00
N GLN A 16 -0.42 -7.99 -3.03
CA GLN A 16 0.97 -8.16 -2.61
C GLN A 16 1.11 -8.08 -1.09
N LYS A 17 0.40 -7.15 -0.44
CA LYS A 17 0.45 -6.99 1.04
C LYS A 17 -0.65 -7.76 1.77
N ARG A 18 -1.57 -8.41 1.04
CA ARG A 18 -2.59 -9.34 1.56
C ARG A 18 -3.61 -8.73 2.54
N LEU A 19 -3.83 -7.41 2.50
CA LEU A 19 -4.89 -6.77 3.30
C LEU A 19 -6.24 -6.84 2.57
N ASN A 20 -6.89 -8.01 2.64
CA ASN A 20 -8.21 -8.21 2.02
C ASN A 20 -9.36 -7.57 2.81
N ARG A 21 -9.17 -7.38 4.12
CA ARG A 21 -10.11 -6.70 5.01
C ARG A 21 -9.34 -6.09 6.18
N PHE A 22 -9.88 -5.03 6.77
CA PHE A 22 -9.36 -4.53 8.04
C PHE A 22 -9.60 -5.54 9.15
N THR A 23 -8.58 -5.74 9.99
CA THR A 23 -8.62 -6.72 11.09
C THR A 23 -8.90 -6.05 12.43
N LEU A 24 -8.78 -4.73 12.50
CA LEU A 24 -9.05 -3.93 13.70
C LEU A 24 -10.46 -3.34 13.67
N ARG A 25 -11.03 -3.09 14.86
CA ARG A 25 -12.33 -2.43 15.03
C ARG A 25 -12.14 -1.01 15.58
N GLY A 26 -12.94 -0.08 15.05
CA GLY A 26 -12.93 1.32 15.45
C GLY A 26 -12.09 2.19 14.50
N LYS A 27 -12.61 3.39 14.19
CA LYS A 27 -12.06 4.30 13.17
C LYS A 27 -10.57 4.59 13.38
N VAL A 28 -10.17 4.90 14.62
CA VAL A 28 -8.77 5.22 14.97
C VAL A 28 -7.84 4.06 14.64
N LYS A 29 -8.17 2.84 15.08
CA LYS A 29 -7.34 1.65 14.88
C LYS A 29 -7.24 1.26 13.40
N VAL A 30 -8.36 1.31 12.68
CA VAL A 30 -8.40 1.06 11.23
C VAL A 30 -7.56 2.08 10.46
N ASN A 31 -7.61 3.36 10.86
CA ASN A 31 -6.79 4.39 10.23
C ASN A 31 -5.28 4.14 10.44
N ILE A 32 -4.88 3.77 11.66
CA ILE A 32 -3.49 3.40 11.95
C ILE A 32 -3.07 2.20 11.09
N GLN A 33 -3.89 1.15 11.03
CA GLN A 33 -3.63 -0.02 10.17
C GLN A 33 -3.45 0.40 8.71
N TRP A 34 -4.33 1.26 8.19
CA TRP A 34 -4.24 1.75 6.82
C TRP A 34 -2.94 2.54 6.56
N MET A 35 -2.59 3.48 7.45
CA MET A 35 -1.37 4.29 7.30
C MET A 35 -0.09 3.44 7.33
N LEU A 36 -0.04 2.40 8.16
CA LEU A 36 1.09 1.47 8.19
C LEU A 36 1.25 0.72 6.86
N TYR A 37 0.14 0.23 6.28
CA TYR A 37 0.17 -0.43 4.97
C TYR A 37 0.60 0.53 3.84
N CYS A 38 0.12 1.78 3.86
CA CYS A 38 0.56 2.82 2.93
C CYS A 38 2.06 3.13 3.09
N MET A 39 2.58 3.16 4.32
CA MET A 39 4.01 3.38 4.57
C MET A 39 4.87 2.26 3.98
N VAL A 40 4.50 1.00 4.20
CA VAL A 40 5.19 -0.16 3.61
C VAL A 40 5.18 -0.09 2.08
N HIS A 41 4.04 0.23 1.48
CA HIS A 41 3.93 0.41 0.02
C HIS A 41 4.84 1.55 -0.49
N ASN A 42 4.90 2.68 0.22
CA ASN A 42 5.73 3.81 -0.17
C ASN A 42 7.23 3.50 -0.06
N ILE A 43 7.65 2.77 0.99
CA ILE A 43 9.06 2.36 1.14
C ILE A 43 9.47 1.44 -0.02
N GLU A 44 8.65 0.44 -0.34
CA GLU A 44 8.86 -0.44 -1.50
C GLU A 44 8.96 0.36 -2.80
N LYS A 45 8.08 1.35 -2.98
CA LYS A 45 8.14 2.27 -4.11
C LYS A 45 9.48 3.00 -4.17
N ILE A 46 9.92 3.60 -3.07
CA ILE A 46 11.22 4.30 -3.01
C ILE A 46 12.36 3.36 -3.36
N ILE A 47 12.41 2.16 -2.78
CA ILE A 47 13.49 1.20 -3.07
C ILE A 47 13.52 0.85 -4.56
N ASN A 48 12.37 0.55 -5.16
CA ASN A 48 12.29 0.12 -6.56
C ASN A 48 12.58 1.24 -7.57
N PHE A 49 12.26 2.50 -7.23
CA PHE A 49 12.43 3.64 -8.14
C PHE A 49 13.70 4.46 -7.88
N ALA A 50 14.27 4.41 -6.67
CA ALA A 50 15.47 5.18 -6.31
C ALA A 50 16.77 4.38 -6.38
N MET A 51 16.69 3.04 -6.34
CA MET A 51 17.86 2.14 -6.49
C MET A 51 17.98 1.55 -7.91
N ALA A 52 17.10 1.96 -8.83
CA ALA A 52 17.13 1.62 -10.26
C ALA A 52 17.61 2.83 -11.06
#